data_AF-A0A0E9U1Y6-F1
#
_entry.id   AF-A0A0E9U1Y6-F1
#
_cell.length_a   1.000
_cell.length_b   1.000
_cell.length_c   1.000
_cell.angle_alpha   90.00
_cell.angle_beta   90.00
_cell.angle_gamma   90.00
#
_symmetry.space_group_name_H-M   'P 1'
#
loop_
_entity.id
_entity.type
_entity.pdbx_description
1 polymer ?
#
loop_
_entity_poly.entity_id
_entity_poly.type
_entity_poly.pdbx_seq_one_letter_code
_entity_poly.pdbx_strand_id
1 'polypeptide(L)' 'MSVIVETPSGEKVLFTKGAESSIFPHSTGGEMAKTRVHVDEFALVRNVGGGSDIQLACVCLPSVLSACQSALS' A
#
# COMPACT_ATOMS: atom_id res chain seq x y z
N MET A 1 1.12 5.82 -6.64
CA MET A 1 0.36 5.55 -7.88
C MET A 1 -0.77 4.60 -7.56
N SER A 2 -1.98 4.87 -8.03
CA SER A 2 -3.16 4.03 -7.79
C SER A 2 -3.93 3.74 -9.07
N VAL A 3 -4.55 2.57 -9.17
CA VAL A 3 -5.41 2.17 -10.29
C VAL A 3 -6.67 1.49 -9.75
N ILE A 4 -7.83 1.84 -10.31
CA ILE A 4 -9.10 1.19 -10.01
C ILE A 4 -9.39 0.21 -11.15
N VAL A 5 -9.67 -1.04 -10.81
CA VAL A 5 -10.03 -2.09 -11.76
C VAL A 5 -11.37 -2.70 -11.36
N GLU A 6 -12.14 -3.15 -12.35
CA GLU A 6 -13.36 -3.91 -12.12
C GLU A 6 -13.07 -5.38 -12.43
N THR A 7 -13.39 -6.27 -11.48
CA THR A 7 -13.24 -7.72 -11.67
C THR A 7 -14.35 -8.23 -12.60
N PRO A 8 -14.18 -9.38 -13.27
CA PRO A 8 -15.24 -9.99 -14.06
C PRO A 8 -16.50 -10.34 -13.25
N SER A 9 -16.40 -10.37 -11.92
CA SER A 9 -17.53 -10.53 -10.99
C SER A 9 -18.30 -9.23 -10.71
N GLY A 10 -17.87 -8.09 -11.28
CA GLY A 10 -18.46 -6.76 -11.08
C GLY A 10 -17.96 -6.03 -9.83
N GLU A 11 -16.94 -6.55 -9.14
CA GLU A 11 -16.38 -5.90 -7.95
C GLU A 11 -15.33 -4.86 -8.35
N LYS A 12 -15.39 -3.68 -7.73
CA LYS A 12 -14.40 -2.62 -7.96
C LYS A 12 -13.29 -2.71 -6.92
N VAL A 13 -12.06 -2.84 -7.39
CA VAL A 13 -10.86 -3.02 -6.55
C VAL A 13 -9.88 -1.88 -6.83
N LEU A 14 -9.34 -1.27 -5.78
CA LEU A 14 -8.30 -0.26 -5.88
C LEU A 14 -6.94 -0.87 -5.54
N PHE A 15 -6.02 -0.84 -6.51
CA PHE A 15 -4.62 -1.16 -6.28
C PHE A 15 -3.84 0.13 -6.08
N THR A 16 -3.22 0.31 -4.93
CA THR A 16 -2.40 1.48 -4.62
C THR A 16 -0.97 1.05 -4.31
N LYS A 17 -0.01 1.62 -5.03
CA LYS A 17 1.43 1.50 -4.74
C LYS A 17 1.96 2.83 -4.19
N GLY A 18 2.60 2.82 -3.03
CA GLY A 18 3.11 4.03 -2.38
C GLY A 18 4.15 3.72 -1.30
N ALA A 19 4.74 4.75 -0.70
CA ALA A 19 5.65 4.60 0.43
C ALA A 19 4.97 3.82 1.57
N GLU A 20 5.74 3.05 2.32
CA GLU A 20 5.25 2.29 3.47
C GLU A 20 4.55 3.21 4.49
N SER A 21 5.08 4.43 4.64
CA SER A 21 4.54 5.48 5.49
C SER A 21 3.15 5.97 5.05
N SER A 22 2.85 5.92 3.75
CA SER A 22 1.53 6.27 3.18
C SER A 22 0.58 5.08 3.12
N ILE A 23 1.08 3.84 3.06
CA ILE A 23 0.25 2.64 2.93
C ILE A 23 -0.18 2.09 4.30
N PHE A 24 0.73 2.00 5.27
CA PHE A 24 0.42 1.37 6.56
C PHE A 24 -0.70 2.04 7.37
N PRO A 25 -0.84 3.38 7.42
CA PRO A 25 -1.92 4.04 8.18
C PRO A 25 -3.32 3.72 7.66
N HIS A 26 -3.45 3.36 6.38
CA HIS A 26 -4.73 3.14 5.70
C HIS A 26 -5.02 1.67 5.40
N SER A 27 -4.12 0.76 5.80
CA SER A 27 -4.27 -0.67 5.55
C SER A 27 -4.93 -1.37 6.73
N THR A 28 -6.17 -1.84 6.53
CA THR A 28 -6.94 -2.56 7.55
C THR A 28 -7.12 -4.02 7.15
N GLY A 29 -6.05 -4.83 7.26
CA GLY A 29 -6.09 -6.27 6.96
C GLY A 29 -4.80 -6.82 6.35
N GLY A 30 -4.81 -8.11 6.00
CA GLY A 30 -3.66 -8.82 5.40
C GLY A 30 -2.54 -9.16 6.41
N GLU A 31 -1.41 -9.66 5.91
CA GLU A 31 -0.23 -10.04 6.73
C GLU A 31 0.67 -8.84 7.09
N MET A 32 0.08 -7.71 7.52
CA MET A 32 0.78 -6.43 7.77
C MET A 32 1.99 -6.56 8.70
N ALA A 33 1.90 -7.39 9.75
CA ALA A 33 3.01 -7.62 10.68
C ALA A 33 4.25 -8.20 9.99
N LYS A 34 4.03 -9.17 9.09
CA LYS A 34 5.10 -9.80 8.31
C LYS A 34 5.62 -8.86 7.21
N THR A 35 4.72 -8.12 6.55
CA THR A 35 5.11 -7.10 5.57
C THR A 35 5.97 -6.02 6.21
N ARG A 36 5.63 -5.56 7.42
CA ARG A 36 6.42 -4.56 8.15
C ARG A 36 7.83 -5.05 8.46
N VAL A 37 7.98 -6.29 8.96
CA VAL A 37 9.31 -6.89 9.20
C VAL A 37 10.15 -6.93 7.93
N HIS A 38 9.58 -7.41 6.82
CA HIS A 38 10.32 -7.45 5.56
C HIS A 38 10.67 -6.06 5.04
N VAL A 39 9.75 -5.10 5.13
CA VAL A 39 10.00 -3.70 4.73
C VAL A 39 11.13 -3.11 5.57
N ASP A 40 11.13 -3.33 6.88
CA ASP A 40 12.20 -2.88 7.77
C ASP A 40 13.54 -3.57 7.41
N GLU A 41 13.55 -4.87 7.14
CA GLU A 41 14.75 -5.59 6.66
C GLU A 41 15.28 -5.03 5.33
N PHE A 42 14.39 -4.76 4.37
CA PHE A 42 14.75 -4.15 3.10
C PHE A 42 15.27 -2.71 3.25
N ALA A 43 14.79 -1.97 4.26
CA ALA A 43 15.27 -0.62 4.56
C ALA A 43 16.69 -0.65 5.12
N LEU A 44 16.99 -1.62 5.99
CA LEU A 44 18.33 -1.83 6.54
C LEU A 44 19.35 -2.18 5.46
N VAL A 45 18.96 -2.96 4.44
CA VAL A 45 19.83 -3.32 3.30
C VAL A 45 20.10 -2.12 2.38
N ARG A 46 19.22 -1.11 2.32
CA ARG A 46 19.36 0.06 1.44
C ARG A 46 20.05 1.27 2.06
N ASN A 47 20.49 1.20 3.33
CA ASN A 47 21.18 2.30 4.03
C ASN A 47 22.61 2.63 3.53
N VAL A 48 23.01 2.15 2.34
CA VAL A 48 24.30 2.53 1.70
C VAL A 48 24.18 3.74 0.77
N GLY A 49 22.98 4.30 0.54
CA GLY A 49 22.91 5.63 -0.09
C GLY A 49 21.54 6.07 -0.56
N GLY A 50 21.05 7.17 0.03
CA GLY A 50 20.01 8.03 -0.56
C GLY A 50 18.57 7.51 -0.39
N GLY A 51 17.82 8.20 0.48
CA GLY A 51 16.43 7.87 0.85
C GLY A 51 15.53 7.54 -0.33
N SER A 52 15.14 6.28 -0.41
CA SER A 52 14.11 5.80 -1.33
C SER A 52 13.12 4.99 -0.50
N ASP A 53 11.99 5.61 -0.14
CA ASP A 53 10.89 4.95 0.57
C ASP A 53 10.55 3.60 -0.09
N ILE A 54 10.28 2.57 0.72
CA ILE A 54 10.00 1.24 0.19
C ILE A 54 8.56 1.24 -0.30
N GLN A 55 8.39 1.05 -1.61
CA GLN A 55 7.06 1.07 -2.19
C GLN A 55 6.29 -0.22 -1.89
N LEU A 56 5.24 -0.13 -1.06
CA LEU A 56 4.27 -1.19 -0.83
C LEU A 56 3.13 -1.11 -1.84
N ALA A 57 2.53 -2.27 -2.15
CA ALA A 57 1.27 -2.38 -2.85
C ALA A 57 0.17 -2.83 -1.87
N CYS A 58 -0.97 -2.14 -1.87
CA CYS A 58 -2.15 -2.47 -1.09
C CYS A 58 -3.38 -2.60 -2.00
N VAL A 59 -4.26 -3.56 -1.67
CA VAL A 59 -5.51 -3.82 -2.38
C VAL A 59 -6.66 -3.40 -1.48
N CYS A 60 -7.39 -2.36 -1.89
CA CYS A 60 -8.53 -1.83 -1.16
C CYS A 60 -9.85 -2.26 -1.82
N LEU A 61 -10.75 -2.79 -0.99
CA LEU A 61 -12.14 -3.05 -1.34
C LEU A 61 -12.93 -1.73 -1.52
N PRO A 62 -14.07 -1.74 -2.22
CA PRO A 62 -14.80 -0.50 -2.52
C PRO A 62 -15.34 0.21 -1.27
N SER A 63 -15.53 -0.52 -0.16
CA SER A 63 -15.92 0.03 1.14
C SER A 63 -14.84 0.93 1.78
N VAL A 64 -13.56 0.73 1.46
CA VAL A 64 -12.43 1.56 1.94
C VAL A 64 -11.98 2.60 0.92
N LEU A 65 -12.57 2.59 -0.28
CA LEU A 65 -12.22 3.51 -1.38
C LEU A 65 -12.42 4.99 -1.02
N SER A 66 -13.46 5.30 -0.24
CA SER A 66 -13.74 6.66 0.24
C SER A 66 -12.65 7.17 1.21
N ALA A 67 -12.08 6.28 2.03
CA ALA A 67 -11.00 6.64 2.95
C ALA A 67 -9.66 6.83 2.21
N CYS A 68 -9.36 5.96 1.24
CA CYS A 68 -8.12 6.07 0.46
C CYS A 68 -8.09 7.26 -0.51
N GLN A 69 -9.24 7.69 -1.05
CA GLN A 69 -9.31 8.89 -1.91
C GLN A 69 -8.92 10.17 -1.15
N SER A 70 -9.23 10.26 0.15
CA SER A 70 -8.90 11.41 0.98
C SER A 70 -7.41 11.50 1.32
N ALA A 71 -6.70 10.37 1.27
CA ALA A 71 -5.27 10.27 1.57
C ALA A 71 -4.35 10.47 0.34
N LEU A 72 -4.93 10.54 -0.86
CA LEU A 72 -4.20 10.68 -2.12
C LEU A 72 -4.21 12.11 -2.69
N SER A 73 -4.84 13.07 -1.99
CA SER A 73 -4.91 14.50 -2.35
C SER A 73 -3.85 15.34 -1.65
#